data_AF-A0A357XVV3-F1
#
_entry.id   AF-A0A357XVV3-F1
#
_cell.length_a   1.000
_cell.length_b   1.000
_cell.length_c   1.000
_cell.angle_alpha   90.00
_cell.angle_beta   90.00
_cell.angle_gamma   90.00
#
_symmetry.space_group_name_H-M   'P 1'
#
loop_
_entity.id
_entity.type
_entity.pdbx_description
1 polymer ?
#
loop_
_entity_poly.entity_id
_entity_poly.type
_entity_poly.pdbx_seq_one_letter_code
_entity_poly.pdbx_strand_id
1 'polypeptide(L)'
;MQDPRNLSWNQFNQARRFPLLFGCNPVSRDGHFMIPDDLLVGLYLSYGLGHGLDDPGGFYLGSLLYWRTGLSLAIHYCGPGDEAGATIAETTIDLTSERRTASLLGLNRRFFYGHVVFGTFSGLEKQPAGQWLFQPDAAPIDPFCIRPTVSEISALYVQNAGKTLGPFYGDITLAAGERITLSVRSADGLLQCLEDPPSETGTEVVIHADADGGNGGASGSPVETINGVEPDENGNVTILG
;
A
#
# COMPACT_ATOMS: atom_id res chain seq x y z
N MET A 1 13.22 -1.09 11.87
CA MET A 1 13.20 -2.12 10.81
C MET A 1 14.31 -1.79 9.82
N GLN A 2 15.21 -2.72 9.48
CA GLN A 2 16.42 -2.43 8.69
C GLN A 2 16.11 -2.40 7.18
N ASP A 3 16.68 -1.42 6.47
CA ASP A 3 16.52 -1.20 5.03
C ASP A 3 17.19 -2.35 4.22
N PRO A 4 16.49 -3.05 3.31
CA PRO A 4 17.07 -4.09 2.47
C PRO A 4 18.17 -3.58 1.52
N ARG A 5 18.37 -2.26 1.41
CA ARG A 5 19.47 -1.65 0.67
C ARG A 5 20.74 -1.49 1.51
N ASN A 6 20.72 -1.89 2.78
CA ASN A 6 21.89 -1.84 3.66
C ASN A 6 22.94 -2.90 3.26
N LEU A 7 24.18 -2.48 3.02
CA LEU A 7 25.29 -3.33 2.59
C LEU A 7 25.57 -4.50 3.56
N SER A 8 25.48 -4.27 4.87
CA SER A 8 25.72 -5.33 5.86
C SER A 8 24.61 -6.38 5.84
N TRP A 9 23.37 -5.97 5.62
CA TRP A 9 22.20 -6.84 5.48
C TRP A 9 22.31 -7.75 4.25
N ASN A 10 22.72 -7.19 3.11
CA ASN A 10 22.88 -7.94 1.87
C ASN A 10 23.95 -9.03 1.96
N GLN A 11 25.06 -8.77 2.68
CA GLN A 11 26.10 -9.77 2.92
C GLN A 11 25.59 -10.95 3.77
N PHE A 12 24.80 -10.68 4.82
CA PHE A 12 24.17 -11.75 5.61
C PHE A 12 23.14 -12.55 4.81
N ASN A 13 22.44 -11.89 3.89
CA ASN A 13 21.42 -12.51 3.07
C ASN A 13 21.96 -13.40 1.94
N GLN A 14 23.14 -13.08 1.40
CA GLN A 14 23.84 -13.97 0.46
C GLN A 14 24.09 -15.35 1.07
N ALA A 15 24.34 -15.45 2.37
CA ALA A 15 24.54 -16.72 3.05
C ALA A 15 23.24 -17.51 3.30
N ARG A 16 22.07 -16.89 3.11
CA ARG A 16 20.75 -17.44 3.48
C ARG A 16 19.80 -17.67 2.30
N ARG A 17 20.22 -17.37 1.07
CA ARG A 17 19.36 -17.44 -0.14
C ARG A 17 18.10 -16.57 -0.04
N PHE A 18 18.17 -15.49 0.73
CA PHE A 18 17.06 -14.55 0.87
C PHE A 18 16.83 -13.84 -0.47
N PRO A 19 15.60 -13.73 -0.98
CA PRO A 19 14.30 -13.67 -0.29
C PRO A 19 13.54 -15.00 -0.21
N LEU A 20 14.14 -16.12 -0.62
CA LEU A 20 13.45 -17.40 -0.58
C LEU A 20 13.32 -17.91 0.86
N LEU A 21 12.26 -18.66 1.12
CA LEU A 21 12.02 -19.23 2.45
C LEU A 21 13.17 -20.16 2.86
N PHE A 22 13.56 -20.07 4.13
CA PHE A 22 14.64 -20.90 4.66
C PHE A 22 14.35 -22.40 4.49
N GLY A 23 15.36 -23.13 4.00
CA GLY A 23 15.28 -24.58 3.82
C GLY A 23 14.55 -25.06 2.55
N CYS A 24 14.08 -24.14 1.69
CA CYS A 24 13.52 -24.53 0.40
C CYS A 24 14.60 -25.11 -0.54
N ASN A 25 14.13 -25.85 -1.56
CA ASN A 25 14.97 -26.38 -2.63
C ASN A 25 14.53 -25.78 -3.97
N PRO A 26 15.10 -24.63 -4.37
CA PRO A 26 14.61 -23.83 -5.49
C PRO A 26 15.07 -24.35 -6.84
N VAL A 27 14.61 -25.56 -7.16
CA VAL A 27 14.85 -26.25 -8.42
C VAL A 27 13.64 -26.06 -9.32
N SER A 28 13.88 -25.85 -10.61
CA SER A 28 12.84 -25.74 -11.61
C SER A 28 12.00 -27.02 -11.69
N ARG A 29 10.77 -26.91 -12.19
CA ARG A 29 9.82 -28.02 -12.31
C ARG A 29 10.37 -29.20 -13.12
N ASP A 30 11.26 -28.95 -14.07
CA ASP A 30 11.92 -29.96 -14.91
C ASP A 30 13.24 -30.48 -14.30
N GLY A 31 13.70 -29.93 -13.18
CA GLY A 31 14.90 -30.40 -12.48
C GLY A 31 16.23 -29.90 -13.05
N HIS A 32 16.21 -29.03 -14.07
CA HIS A 32 17.41 -28.67 -14.85
C HIS A 32 18.03 -27.31 -14.47
N PHE A 33 17.36 -26.51 -13.66
CA PHE A 33 17.85 -25.23 -13.19
C PHE A 33 17.67 -25.10 -11.68
N MET A 34 18.69 -24.59 -11.00
CA MET A 34 18.61 -24.25 -9.58
C MET A 34 18.85 -22.75 -9.42
N ILE A 35 17.96 -22.07 -8.70
CA ILE A 35 18.17 -20.65 -8.37
C ILE A 35 19.46 -20.54 -7.54
N PRO A 36 20.47 -19.80 -8.02
CA PRO A 36 21.72 -19.66 -7.28
C PRO A 36 21.55 -18.87 -6.00
N ASP A 37 22.25 -19.30 -4.95
CA ASP A 37 22.24 -18.69 -3.61
C ASP A 37 22.67 -17.21 -3.61
N ASP A 38 23.51 -16.83 -4.57
CA ASP A 38 24.09 -15.50 -4.70
C ASP A 38 23.26 -14.58 -5.59
N LEU A 39 22.24 -15.10 -6.29
CA LEU A 39 21.49 -14.36 -7.31
C LEU A 39 20.61 -13.26 -6.71
N LEU A 40 19.86 -13.59 -5.67
CA LEU A 40 18.92 -12.68 -5.00
C LEU A 40 19.44 -12.40 -3.59
N VAL A 41 19.31 -11.15 -3.14
CA VAL A 41 19.73 -10.73 -1.78
C VAL A 41 18.69 -9.86 -1.08
N GLY A 42 17.62 -9.50 -1.79
CA GLY A 42 16.53 -8.71 -1.23
C GLY A 42 15.28 -8.73 -2.10
N LEU A 43 14.13 -8.69 -1.45
CA LEU A 43 12.83 -8.46 -2.07
C LEU A 43 12.00 -7.58 -1.14
N TYR A 44 11.31 -6.64 -1.75
CA TYR A 44 10.21 -5.93 -1.13
C TYR A 44 9.06 -5.98 -2.12
N LEU A 45 7.93 -6.55 -1.73
CA LEU A 45 6.71 -6.54 -2.50
C LEU A 45 5.57 -6.04 -1.62
N SER A 46 5.04 -4.87 -1.98
CA SER A 46 3.80 -4.37 -1.43
C SER A 46 2.63 -4.91 -2.21
N TYR A 47 1.55 -5.28 -1.52
CA TYR A 47 0.29 -5.66 -2.15
C TYR A 47 -0.92 -5.04 -1.46
N GLY A 48 -1.92 -4.63 -2.23
CA GLY A 48 -3.19 -4.11 -1.71
C GLY A 48 -4.06 -5.20 -1.07
N LEU A 49 -4.58 -4.97 0.13
CA LEU A 49 -5.57 -5.85 0.77
C LEU A 49 -6.91 -5.84 0.01
N GLY A 50 -7.65 -6.96 0.04
CA GLY A 50 -8.99 -7.07 -0.53
C GLY A 50 -9.08 -7.66 -1.95
N HIS A 51 -7.98 -8.22 -2.46
CA HIS A 51 -7.92 -8.83 -3.80
C HIS A 51 -7.84 -10.37 -3.80
N GLY A 52 -8.28 -11.04 -2.73
CA GLY A 52 -8.20 -12.51 -2.61
C GLY A 52 -6.78 -13.03 -2.41
N LEU A 53 -5.88 -12.18 -1.89
CA LEU A 53 -4.48 -12.48 -1.60
C LEU A 53 -4.25 -12.57 -0.09
N ASP A 54 -5.09 -13.34 0.58
CA ASP A 54 -5.21 -13.30 2.04
C ASP A 54 -4.08 -14.07 2.76
N ASP A 55 -3.33 -14.91 2.04
CA ASP A 55 -2.20 -15.68 2.58
C ASP A 55 -0.85 -15.16 2.05
N PRO A 56 -0.07 -14.41 2.85
CA PRO A 56 1.29 -14.00 2.46
C PRO A 56 2.24 -15.16 2.13
N GLY A 57 1.94 -16.39 2.56
CA GLY A 57 2.70 -17.59 2.20
C GLY A 57 2.43 -18.09 0.77
N GLY A 58 1.39 -17.61 0.09
CA GLY A 58 1.06 -17.99 -1.27
C GLY A 58 1.99 -17.40 -2.35
N PHE A 59 2.88 -16.46 -1.98
CA PHE A 59 3.82 -15.83 -2.91
C PHE A 59 5.06 -16.68 -3.13
N TYR A 60 5.45 -16.85 -4.39
CA TYR A 60 6.63 -17.63 -4.78
C TYR A 60 7.26 -17.06 -6.05
N LEU A 61 8.55 -17.37 -6.29
CA LEU A 61 9.15 -17.07 -7.58
C LEU A 61 8.62 -18.09 -8.60
N GLY A 62 7.74 -17.67 -9.51
CA GLY A 62 7.07 -18.60 -10.43
C GLY A 62 7.81 -18.84 -11.73
N SER A 63 8.53 -17.83 -12.23
CA SER A 63 9.37 -17.99 -13.41
C SER A 63 10.61 -17.13 -13.40
N LEU A 64 11.63 -17.63 -14.10
CA LEU A 64 12.89 -16.96 -14.35
C LEU A 64 13.27 -17.19 -15.81
N LEU A 65 13.44 -16.11 -16.56
CA LEU A 65 13.93 -16.13 -17.93
C LEU A 65 15.35 -15.56 -17.94
N TYR A 66 16.33 -16.40 -18.30
CA TYR A 66 17.74 -16.03 -18.36
C TYR A 66 18.25 -16.11 -19.80
N TRP A 67 18.87 -15.02 -20.26
CA TRP A 67 19.57 -14.95 -21.54
C TRP A 67 20.88 -14.20 -21.39
N ARG A 68 21.65 -14.13 -22.48
CA ARG A 68 23.06 -13.69 -22.47
C ARG A 68 23.32 -12.35 -21.78
N THR A 69 22.40 -11.40 -21.87
CA THR A 69 22.58 -10.04 -21.34
C THR A 69 21.53 -9.66 -20.31
N GLY A 70 20.59 -10.53 -19.99
CA GLY A 70 19.46 -10.13 -19.17
C GLY A 70 18.81 -11.28 -18.44
N LEU A 71 18.05 -10.87 -17.44
CA LEU A 71 17.31 -11.74 -16.56
C LEU A 71 15.95 -11.11 -16.30
N SER A 72 14.90 -11.88 -16.52
CA SER A 72 13.55 -11.53 -16.08
C SER A 72 13.08 -12.51 -15.03
N LEU A 73 12.36 -12.01 -14.04
CA LEU A 73 11.78 -12.80 -12.97
C LEU A 73 10.33 -12.38 -12.77
N ALA A 74 9.48 -13.36 -12.46
CA ALA A 74 8.08 -13.12 -12.16
C ALA A 74 7.70 -13.74 -10.82
N ILE A 75 7.11 -12.92 -9.96
CA ILE A 75 6.50 -13.36 -8.71
C ILE A 75 5.08 -13.82 -9.01
N HIS A 76 4.77 -15.03 -8.58
CA HIS A 76 3.44 -15.62 -8.70
C HIS A 76 2.80 -15.70 -7.31
N TYR A 77 1.47 -15.82 -7.32
CA TYR A 77 0.68 -16.12 -6.14
C TYR A 77 -0.19 -17.35 -6.40
N CYS A 78 -0.18 -18.29 -5.47
CA CYS A 78 -1.06 -19.46 -5.46
C CYS A 78 -1.92 -19.39 -4.20
N GLY A 79 -3.23 -19.27 -4.37
CA GLY A 79 -4.16 -19.29 -3.24
C GLY A 79 -4.31 -20.69 -2.64
N PRO A 80 -4.85 -20.78 -1.41
CA PRO A 80 -5.21 -22.07 -0.83
C PRO A 80 -6.21 -22.82 -1.72
N GLY A 81 -5.81 -23.99 -2.22
CA GLY A 81 -6.64 -24.82 -3.09
C GLY A 81 -6.49 -24.57 -4.59
N ASP A 82 -5.66 -23.61 -5.00
CA ASP A 82 -5.30 -23.42 -6.40
C ASP A 82 -4.22 -24.43 -6.84
N GLU A 83 -4.36 -24.97 -8.05
CA GLU A 83 -3.36 -25.88 -8.64
C GLU A 83 -2.26 -25.14 -9.42
N ALA A 84 -2.50 -23.88 -9.80
CA ALA A 84 -1.58 -23.08 -10.59
C ALA A 84 -1.59 -21.62 -10.13
N GLY A 85 -0.41 -21.08 -9.81
CA GLY A 85 -0.27 -19.70 -9.39
C GLY A 85 -0.29 -18.71 -10.56
N ALA A 86 -0.92 -17.56 -10.34
CA ALA A 86 -0.99 -16.46 -11.30
C ALA A 86 0.19 -15.50 -11.12
N THR A 87 0.70 -14.92 -12.21
CA THR A 87 1.72 -13.87 -12.15
C THR A 87 1.14 -12.62 -11.51
N ILE A 88 1.82 -12.07 -10.51
CA ILE A 88 1.40 -10.85 -9.80
C ILE A 88 2.28 -9.66 -10.19
N ALA A 89 3.60 -9.88 -10.24
CA ALA A 89 4.56 -8.84 -10.55
C ALA A 89 5.77 -9.41 -11.29
N GLU A 90 6.39 -8.58 -12.11
CA GLU A 90 7.56 -8.95 -12.89
C GLU A 90 8.62 -7.86 -12.87
N THR A 91 9.85 -8.25 -13.12
CA THR A 91 10.94 -7.32 -13.38
C THR A 91 11.96 -7.90 -14.34
N THR A 92 12.68 -7.02 -14.99
CA THR A 92 13.77 -7.37 -15.92
C THR A 92 14.97 -6.50 -15.61
N ILE A 93 16.14 -7.13 -15.57
CA ILE A 93 17.42 -6.47 -15.33
C ILE A 93 18.41 -6.83 -16.44
N ASP A 94 19.23 -5.85 -16.81
CA ASP A 94 20.40 -6.06 -17.66
C ASP A 94 21.57 -6.53 -16.79
N LEU A 95 22.14 -7.68 -17.11
CA LEU A 95 23.24 -8.29 -16.36
C LEU A 95 24.54 -7.48 -16.48
N THR A 96 24.66 -6.63 -17.51
CA THR A 96 25.80 -5.71 -17.70
C THR A 96 25.66 -4.44 -16.87
N SER A 97 24.47 -4.14 -16.33
CA SER A 97 24.26 -2.96 -15.51
C SER A 97 25.04 -3.06 -14.21
N GLU A 98 25.58 -1.96 -13.71
CA GLU A 98 26.09 -1.86 -12.33
C GLU A 98 24.96 -1.79 -11.31
N ARG A 99 23.76 -1.37 -11.75
CA ARG A 99 22.58 -1.28 -10.90
C ARG A 99 22.12 -2.69 -10.55
N ARG A 100 22.09 -2.99 -9.25
CA ARG A 100 21.66 -4.30 -8.71
C ARG A 100 20.25 -4.30 -8.13
N THR A 101 19.52 -3.19 -8.24
CA THR A 101 18.13 -3.10 -7.77
C THR A 101 17.21 -2.81 -8.95
N ALA A 102 16.27 -3.70 -9.22
CA ALA A 102 15.25 -3.50 -10.25
C ALA A 102 13.88 -3.27 -9.61
N SER A 103 13.08 -2.39 -10.21
CA SER A 103 11.70 -2.17 -9.78
C SER A 103 10.86 -3.40 -10.10
N LEU A 104 10.13 -3.90 -9.12
CA LEU A 104 9.17 -4.99 -9.26
C LEU A 104 7.80 -4.37 -9.51
N LEU A 105 7.26 -4.57 -10.71
CA LEU A 105 6.04 -3.92 -11.14
C LEU A 105 4.91 -4.94 -11.23
N GLY A 106 3.80 -4.62 -10.58
CA GLY A 106 2.57 -5.38 -10.70
C GLY A 106 1.99 -5.39 -12.11
N LEU A 107 1.31 -6.48 -12.47
CA LEU A 107 0.37 -6.48 -13.58
C LEU A 107 -0.71 -5.38 -13.36
N ASN A 108 -1.14 -5.23 -12.11
CA ASN A 108 -1.86 -4.03 -11.67
C ASN A 108 -0.96 -3.17 -10.78
N ARG A 109 -0.34 -2.16 -11.38
CA ARG A 109 0.62 -1.25 -10.72
C ARG A 109 0.03 -0.47 -9.55
N ARG A 110 -1.30 -0.34 -9.47
CA ARG A 110 -1.97 0.31 -8.34
C ARG A 110 -1.87 -0.52 -7.07
N PHE A 111 -1.88 -1.85 -7.21
CA PHE A 111 -1.97 -2.77 -6.09
C PHE A 111 -0.64 -3.43 -5.77
N PHE A 112 0.23 -3.64 -6.76
CA PHE A 112 1.50 -4.31 -6.54
C PHE A 112 2.66 -3.45 -7.00
N TYR A 113 3.55 -3.15 -6.06
CA TYR A 113 4.76 -2.43 -6.33
C TYR A 113 5.86 -2.86 -5.37
N GLY A 114 7.10 -2.76 -5.84
CA GLY A 114 8.23 -3.07 -5.00
C GLY A 114 9.55 -3.04 -5.74
N HIS A 115 10.51 -3.80 -5.24
CA HIS A 115 11.80 -3.95 -5.86
C HIS A 115 12.45 -5.29 -5.49
N VAL A 116 13.34 -5.74 -6.37
CA VAL A 116 14.22 -6.88 -6.15
C VAL A 116 15.66 -6.38 -6.13
N VAL A 117 16.44 -6.89 -5.19
CA VAL A 117 17.88 -6.66 -5.10
C VAL A 117 18.60 -7.94 -5.51
N PHE A 118 19.40 -7.83 -6.56
CA PHE A 118 20.24 -8.89 -7.09
C PHE A 118 21.62 -8.85 -6.42
N GLY A 119 22.18 -10.02 -6.16
CA GLY A 119 23.54 -10.16 -5.67
C GLY A 119 24.54 -10.27 -6.82
N THR A 120 25.28 -11.37 -6.85
CA THR A 120 26.23 -11.67 -7.93
C THR A 120 25.61 -12.62 -8.95
N PHE A 121 26.04 -12.52 -10.20
CA PHE A 121 25.56 -13.38 -11.28
C PHE A 121 26.47 -14.59 -11.53
N SER A 122 27.46 -14.81 -10.67
CA SER A 122 28.47 -15.87 -10.84
C SER A 122 27.87 -17.28 -10.76
N GLY A 123 26.85 -17.48 -9.92
CA GLY A 123 26.08 -18.71 -9.90
C GLY A 123 25.16 -18.85 -11.11
N LEU A 124 24.60 -17.74 -11.61
CA LEU A 124 23.69 -17.73 -12.76
C LEU A 124 24.41 -18.10 -14.06
N GLU A 125 25.65 -17.66 -14.25
CA GLU A 125 26.49 -18.00 -15.42
C GLU A 125 26.81 -19.50 -15.53
N LYS A 126 26.67 -20.25 -14.43
CA LYS A 126 26.85 -21.71 -14.40
C LYS A 126 25.57 -22.47 -14.72
N GLN A 127 24.43 -21.79 -14.74
CA GLN A 127 23.13 -22.37 -15.07
C GLN A 127 22.86 -22.28 -16.58
N PRO A 128 22.05 -23.20 -17.15
CA PRO A 128 21.63 -23.10 -18.54
C PRO A 128 20.75 -21.85 -18.75
N ALA A 129 20.97 -21.16 -19.87
CA ALA A 129 20.07 -20.11 -20.35
C ALA A 129 18.74 -20.71 -20.82
N GLY A 130 17.64 -20.00 -20.60
CA GLY A 130 16.30 -20.50 -20.90
C GLY A 130 15.23 -19.89 -20.03
N GLN A 131 14.01 -20.40 -20.18
CA GLN A 131 12.89 -20.10 -19.31
C GLN A 131 12.69 -21.25 -18.33
N TRP A 132 12.69 -20.91 -17.05
CA TRP A 132 12.57 -21.85 -15.96
C TRP A 132 11.32 -21.53 -15.16
N LEU A 133 10.52 -22.57 -14.88
CA LEU A 133 9.28 -22.46 -14.12
C LEU A 133 9.47 -23.20 -12.79
N PHE A 134 8.92 -22.65 -11.72
CA PHE A 134 9.03 -23.22 -10.39
C PHE A 134 7.65 -23.51 -9.81
N GLN A 135 7.59 -24.50 -8.92
CA GLN A 135 6.38 -24.79 -8.15
C GLN A 135 6.35 -23.93 -6.87
N PRO A 136 5.16 -23.67 -6.28
CA PRO A 136 5.03 -22.85 -5.09
C PRO A 136 5.89 -23.32 -3.90
N ASP A 137 6.06 -24.62 -3.74
CA ASP A 137 6.84 -25.27 -2.67
C ASP A 137 8.35 -25.29 -2.96
N ALA A 138 8.76 -25.24 -4.22
CA ALA A 138 10.16 -25.23 -4.61
C ALA A 138 10.84 -23.89 -4.34
N ALA A 139 10.19 -22.77 -4.72
CA ALA A 139 10.74 -21.42 -4.57
C ALA A 139 9.80 -20.43 -3.81
N PRO A 140 9.29 -20.81 -2.62
CA PRO A 140 8.45 -19.94 -1.81
C PRO A 140 9.21 -18.70 -1.38
N ILE A 141 8.52 -17.56 -1.34
CA ILE A 141 9.08 -16.30 -0.85
C ILE A 141 8.87 -16.22 0.65
N ASP A 142 9.86 -15.74 1.38
CA ASP A 142 9.71 -15.46 2.80
C ASP A 142 8.60 -14.39 2.99
N PRO A 143 7.55 -14.66 3.80
CA PRO A 143 6.50 -13.68 4.08
C PRO A 143 7.02 -12.35 4.63
N PHE A 144 8.24 -12.33 5.21
CA PHE A 144 8.92 -11.11 5.60
C PHE A 144 9.21 -10.17 4.43
N CYS A 145 9.22 -10.62 3.18
CA CYS A 145 9.39 -9.77 2.00
C CYS A 145 8.07 -9.15 1.53
N ILE A 146 6.94 -9.67 2.00
CA ILE A 146 5.60 -9.30 1.57
C ILE A 146 5.04 -8.26 2.55
N ARG A 147 4.44 -7.19 2.00
CA ARG A 147 3.89 -6.07 2.76
C ARG A 147 2.45 -5.82 2.33
N PRO A 148 1.46 -6.32 3.09
CA PRO A 148 0.09 -5.88 2.88
C PRO A 148 0.01 -4.39 3.14
N THR A 149 -0.58 -3.67 2.20
CA THR A 149 -0.94 -2.27 2.35
C THR A 149 -2.45 -2.14 2.31
N VAL A 150 -2.98 -1.26 3.15
CA VAL A 150 -4.36 -0.82 3.04
C VAL A 150 -4.43 0.10 1.83
N SER A 151 -4.63 -0.49 0.65
CA SER A 151 -4.93 0.24 -0.56
C SER A 151 -6.39 0.68 -0.54
N GLU A 152 -6.67 1.86 -1.08
CA GLU A 152 -8.05 2.32 -1.34
C GLU A 152 -8.92 2.48 -0.08
N ILE A 153 -8.45 3.25 0.91
CA ILE A 153 -9.38 3.82 1.89
C ILE A 153 -10.29 4.77 1.12
N SER A 154 -11.50 4.29 0.78
CA SER A 154 -12.48 5.05 0.00
C SER A 154 -13.22 6.06 0.86
N ALA A 155 -13.40 5.76 2.14
CA ALA A 155 -14.05 6.60 3.11
C ALA A 155 -13.65 6.19 4.53
N LEU A 156 -13.66 7.16 5.45
CA LEU A 156 -13.58 6.89 6.88
C LEU A 156 -14.99 6.91 7.48
N TYR A 157 -15.27 5.97 8.38
CA TYR A 157 -16.48 5.94 9.20
C TYR A 157 -16.09 5.91 10.69
N VAL A 158 -16.87 6.58 11.52
CA VAL A 158 -16.71 6.56 12.99
C VAL A 158 -17.94 5.88 13.58
N GLN A 159 -17.76 4.77 14.29
CA GLN A 159 -18.85 4.03 14.91
C GLN A 159 -18.79 4.09 16.44
N ASN A 160 -19.90 4.41 17.10
CA ASN A 160 -20.04 4.40 18.55
C ASN A 160 -21.41 3.84 18.96
N ALA A 161 -21.41 2.80 19.80
CA ALA A 161 -22.62 2.18 20.37
C ALA A 161 -23.74 1.90 19.34
N GLY A 162 -23.36 1.40 18.15
CA GLY A 162 -24.29 1.07 17.07
C GLY A 162 -24.71 2.25 16.17
N LYS A 163 -24.27 3.48 16.47
CA LYS A 163 -24.41 4.64 15.57
C LYS A 163 -23.16 4.78 14.71
N THR A 164 -23.34 5.03 13.42
CA THR A 164 -22.27 5.23 12.44
C THR A 164 -22.33 6.66 11.91
N LEU A 165 -21.18 7.35 11.92
CA LEU A 165 -20.96 8.68 11.37
C LEU A 165 -19.98 8.62 10.20
N GLY A 166 -20.18 9.46 9.19
CA GLY A 166 -19.50 9.38 7.90
C GLY A 166 -20.49 9.03 6.78
N PRO A 167 -20.02 8.76 5.55
CA PRO A 167 -18.62 8.67 5.13
C PRO A 167 -17.90 10.02 5.10
N PHE A 168 -16.65 10.06 5.57
CA PHE A 168 -15.74 11.17 5.33
C PHE A 168 -14.86 10.85 4.11
N TYR A 169 -14.82 11.78 3.16
CA TYR A 169 -14.08 11.68 1.89
C TYR A 169 -13.00 12.77 1.80
N GLY A 170 -12.10 12.63 0.82
CA GLY A 170 -11.07 13.63 0.51
C GLY A 170 -9.82 13.52 1.39
N ASP A 171 -9.06 14.62 1.46
CA ASP A 171 -7.81 14.67 2.21
C ASP A 171 -8.10 14.75 3.73
N ILE A 172 -8.06 13.59 4.38
CA ILE A 172 -8.21 13.50 5.84
C ILE A 172 -6.82 13.58 6.47
N THR A 173 -6.52 14.69 7.15
CA THR A 173 -5.27 14.85 7.90
C THR A 173 -5.45 14.40 9.34
N LEU A 174 -4.81 13.30 9.72
CA LEU A 174 -4.65 12.89 11.11
C LEU A 174 -3.28 13.40 11.59
N ALA A 175 -3.26 14.43 12.44
CA ALA A 175 -2.00 14.93 12.98
C ALA A 175 -1.43 13.93 14.01
N ALA A 176 -0.10 13.77 14.01
CA ALA A 176 0.57 12.91 14.96
C ALA A 176 0.49 13.46 16.39
N GLY A 177 0.17 12.58 17.35
CA GLY A 177 0.15 12.82 18.79
C GLY A 177 0.28 11.50 19.56
N GLU A 178 0.45 11.54 20.88
CA GLU A 178 0.62 10.31 21.69
C GLU A 178 -0.61 9.39 21.68
N ARG A 179 -1.81 9.98 21.54
CA ARG A 179 -3.08 9.27 21.44
C ARG A 179 -4.05 10.10 20.62
N ILE A 180 -4.65 9.49 19.59
CA ILE A 180 -5.78 10.07 18.86
C ILE A 180 -7.05 9.42 19.39
N THR A 181 -7.94 10.20 19.99
CA THR A 181 -9.27 9.75 20.45
C THR A 181 -10.32 10.35 19.54
N LEU A 182 -11.08 9.52 18.83
CA LEU A 182 -12.22 9.96 18.02
C LEU A 182 -13.50 9.78 18.85
N SER A 183 -14.22 10.88 19.13
CA SER A 183 -15.46 10.84 19.89
C SER A 183 -16.62 11.40 19.07
N VAL A 184 -17.80 10.79 19.21
CA VAL A 184 -19.04 11.23 18.55
C VAL A 184 -19.87 11.97 19.59
N ARG A 185 -20.06 13.27 19.42
CA ARG A 185 -20.94 14.06 20.30
C ARG A 185 -22.22 14.41 19.56
N SER A 186 -23.34 14.16 20.21
CA SER A 186 -24.64 14.67 19.78
C SER A 186 -24.83 16.03 20.43
N ALA A 187 -24.91 17.08 19.61
CA ALA A 187 -25.44 18.37 20.01
C ALA A 187 -26.70 18.62 19.18
N ASP A 188 -27.83 18.90 19.83
CA ASP A 188 -29.10 19.26 19.20
C ASP A 188 -29.60 18.30 18.10
N GLY A 189 -29.30 17.00 18.22
CA GLY A 189 -29.73 15.98 17.25
C GLY A 189 -28.89 15.89 15.98
N LEU A 190 -27.88 16.76 15.79
CA LEU A 190 -26.83 16.56 14.80
C LEU A 190 -25.64 15.81 15.42
N LEU A 191 -25.06 14.89 14.63
CA LEU A 191 -23.83 14.20 14.97
C LEU A 191 -22.65 15.09 14.55
N GLN A 192 -21.89 15.58 15.53
CA GLN A 192 -20.64 16.29 15.30
C GLN A 192 -19.47 15.39 15.73
N CYS A 193 -18.43 15.31 14.92
CA CYS A 193 -17.11 14.87 15.39
C CYS A 193 -16.50 16.05 16.15
N LEU A 194 -16.23 15.91 17.45
CA LEU A 194 -15.61 16.97 18.26
C LEU A 194 -14.38 16.46 19.02
N GLU A 195 -13.33 17.28 18.88
CA GLU A 195 -12.38 17.82 19.86
C GLU A 195 -12.24 17.16 21.24
N ASP A 196 -10.98 17.05 21.67
CA ASP A 196 -10.58 17.02 23.07
C ASP A 196 -9.98 18.42 23.40
N PRO A 197 -10.36 19.11 24.49
CA PRO A 197 -9.62 20.28 24.92
C PRO A 197 -8.21 19.83 25.36
N PRO A 198 -7.15 20.57 24.99
CA PRO A 198 -5.80 20.17 25.33
C PRO A 198 -5.62 20.18 26.85
N SER A 199 -5.30 19.02 27.43
CA SER A 199 -4.29 19.03 28.49
C SER A 199 -3.00 19.52 27.84
N GLU A 200 -2.25 20.37 28.53
CA GLU A 200 -1.20 21.32 28.07
C GLU A 200 -0.01 20.78 27.25
N THR A 201 -0.17 19.75 26.42
CA THR A 201 0.87 19.16 25.58
C THR A 201 0.37 18.54 24.26
N GLY A 202 -0.94 18.57 23.96
CA GLY A 202 -1.52 17.85 22.82
C GLY A 202 -1.90 18.73 21.63
N THR A 203 -1.44 18.34 20.45
CA THR A 203 -1.76 18.93 19.14
C THR A 203 -3.23 18.78 18.77
N GLU A 204 -3.83 19.86 18.30
CA GLU A 204 -5.22 19.99 17.88
C GLU A 204 -5.47 19.32 16.52
N VAL A 205 -6.57 18.57 16.38
CA VAL A 205 -7.08 18.07 15.09
C VAL A 205 -8.54 18.47 14.97
N VAL A 206 -8.80 19.54 14.21
CA VAL A 206 -10.14 19.95 13.81
C VAL A 206 -10.44 19.29 12.46
N ILE A 207 -11.37 18.34 12.44
CA ILE A 207 -11.94 17.84 11.18
C ILE A 207 -13.07 18.80 10.82
N HIS A 208 -12.79 19.77 9.95
CA HIS A 208 -13.83 20.50 9.26
C HIS A 208 -14.51 19.53 8.30
N ALA A 209 -15.63 18.95 8.73
CA ALA A 209 -16.61 18.44 7.78
C ALA A 209 -17.19 19.65 7.06
N ASP A 210 -16.50 20.15 6.03
CA ASP A 210 -17.17 20.94 5.01
C ASP A 210 -18.03 19.95 4.22
N ALA A 211 -19.20 19.68 4.76
CA ALA A 211 -20.28 19.13 3.98
C ALA A 211 -20.64 20.23 2.98
N ASP A 212 -20.15 20.10 1.75
CA ASP A 212 -20.62 20.83 0.59
C ASP A 212 -22.09 20.46 0.34
N GLY A 213 -22.97 21.00 1.16
CA GLY A 213 -24.35 20.54 1.26
C GLY A 213 -25.20 21.26 2.28
N GLY A 214 -25.06 22.58 2.42
CA GLY A 214 -26.11 23.43 3.00
C GLY A 214 -26.15 23.56 4.53
N ASN A 215 -25.99 24.81 4.96
CA ASN A 215 -26.48 25.46 6.18
C ASN A 215 -26.45 24.69 7.53
N GLY A 216 -25.58 25.17 8.41
CA GLY A 216 -25.82 25.11 9.85
C GLY A 216 -24.59 25.44 10.68
N GLY A 217 -24.39 26.71 11.04
CA GLY A 217 -23.50 27.02 12.17
C GLY A 217 -22.64 28.28 12.15
N ALA A 218 -22.94 29.27 11.30
CA ALA A 218 -22.68 30.67 11.64
C ALA A 218 -23.68 31.48 10.84
N SER A 219 -24.85 31.76 11.45
CA SER A 219 -25.70 32.80 10.91
C SER A 219 -24.90 34.10 11.03
N GLY A 220 -24.23 34.50 9.96
CA GLY A 220 -23.92 35.90 9.78
C GLY A 220 -25.22 36.67 9.98
N SER A 221 -25.16 37.84 10.61
CA SER A 221 -26.35 38.69 10.75
C SER A 221 -27.01 38.79 9.37
N PRO A 222 -28.32 38.51 9.26
CA PRO A 222 -29.01 38.60 7.98
C PRO A 222 -28.77 39.99 7.39
N VAL A 223 -28.68 40.08 6.07
CA VAL A 223 -28.54 41.37 5.39
C VAL A 223 -29.82 42.18 5.64
N GLU A 224 -29.74 43.20 6.50
CA GLU A 224 -30.90 44.02 6.89
C GLU A 224 -31.22 45.11 5.86
N THR A 225 -30.24 45.49 5.02
CA THR A 225 -30.41 46.52 3.99
C THR A 225 -29.67 46.18 2.72
N ILE A 226 -30.19 46.64 1.58
CA ILE A 226 -29.49 46.64 0.30
C ILE A 226 -29.22 48.10 -0.06
N ASN A 227 -27.95 48.51 -0.14
CA ASN A 227 -27.55 49.90 -0.40
C ASN A 227 -28.20 50.94 0.54
N GLY A 228 -28.47 50.57 1.80
CA GLY A 228 -29.09 51.45 2.80
C GLY A 228 -30.61 51.58 2.69
N VAL A 229 -31.27 50.81 1.82
CA VAL A 229 -32.74 50.71 1.77
C VAL A 229 -33.20 49.58 2.69
N GLU A 230 -34.04 49.93 3.66
CA GLU A 230 -34.70 48.98 4.58
C GLU A 230 -35.94 48.35 3.93
N PRO A 231 -36.31 47.12 4.32
CA PRO A 231 -37.56 46.48 3.88
C PRO A 231 -38.80 47.14 4.50
N ASP A 232 -39.94 47.00 3.81
CA ASP A 232 -41.25 47.39 4.37
C ASP A 232 -41.74 46.41 5.46
N GLU A 233 -42.90 46.71 6.07
CA GLU A 233 -43.51 45.88 7.13
C GLU A 233 -43.81 44.43 6.71
N ASN A 234 -43.77 44.12 5.40
CA ASN A 234 -43.96 42.79 4.85
C ASN A 234 -42.64 42.15 4.36
N GLY A 235 -41.49 42.81 4.55
CA GLY A 235 -40.18 42.30 4.14
C GLY A 235 -39.80 42.59 2.69
N ASN A 236 -40.54 43.45 1.98
CA ASN A 236 -40.23 43.78 0.58
C ASN A 236 -39.28 44.98 0.48
N VAL A 237 -38.35 44.94 -0.48
CA VAL A 237 -37.48 46.08 -0.83
C VAL A 237 -37.84 46.58 -2.22
N THR A 238 -38.22 47.85 -2.34
CA THR A 238 -38.46 48.49 -3.65
C THR A 238 -37.18 49.19 -4.10
N ILE A 239 -36.59 48.72 -5.19
CA ILE A 239 -35.44 49.35 -5.83
C ILE A 239 -35.97 50.19 -7.00
N LEU A 240 -35.86 51.51 -6.91
CA LEU A 240 -36.14 52.41 -8.03
C LEU A 240 -34.92 52.40 -8.97
N GLY A 241 -35.14 51.94 -10.20
CA GLY A 241 -34.19 52.06 -11.31
C GLY A 241 -34.36 53.36 -12.07
#